data_AF-A0A1Y3X5Z3-F1
#
_entry.id   AF-A0A1Y3X5Z3-F1
#
_cell.length_a   1.000
_cell.length_b   1.000
_cell.length_c   1.000
_cell.angle_alpha   90.00
_cell.angle_beta   90.00
_cell.angle_gamma   90.00
#
_symmetry.space_group_name_H-M   'P 1'
#
loop_
_entity.id
_entity.type
_entity.pdbx_description
1 polymer ?
#
loop_
_entity_poly.entity_id
_entity_poly.type
_entity_poly.pdbx_seq_one_letter_code
_entity_poly.pdbx_strand_id
1 'polypeptide(L)'
;MSGTVAELVCKTTMGGTWVMCPVCRRGKLLKLTEATRAQGLVLFCRCCKHETVVEIGPSGGGLPRVWAAAGEETASVPQSLARACC
;
A
#
# COMPACT_ATOMS: atom_id res chain seq x y z
N MET A 1 -22.11 1.62 -3.61
CA MET A 1 -21.13 0.68 -4.20
C MET A 1 -20.17 0.27 -3.10
N SER A 2 -20.41 -0.88 -2.47
CA SER A 2 -19.58 -1.37 -1.36
C SER A 2 -18.36 -2.06 -1.94
N GLY A 3 -17.33 -1.27 -2.28
CA GLY A 3 -16.01 -1.83 -2.57
C GLY A 3 -15.55 -2.60 -1.35
N THR A 4 -15.32 -3.90 -1.47
CA THR A 4 -14.76 -4.71 -0.41
C THR A 4 -13.34 -4.24 -0.16
N VAL A 5 -13.17 -3.43 0.89
CA VAL A 5 -11.88 -2.93 1.35
C VAL A 5 -11.09 -4.13 1.90
N ALA A 6 -10.21 -4.72 1.08
CA ALA A 6 -9.43 -5.87 1.49
C ALA A 6 -8.34 -5.44 2.49
N GLU A 7 -8.38 -5.98 3.70
CA GLU A 7 -7.32 -5.77 4.69
C GLU A 7 -6.02 -6.46 4.23
N LEU A 8 -4.92 -5.71 4.23
CA LEU A 8 -3.62 -6.19 3.79
C LEU A 8 -2.90 -6.94 4.91
N VAL A 9 -2.17 -7.99 4.53
CA VAL A 9 -1.43 -8.80 5.49
C VAL A 9 -0.15 -8.10 5.93
N CYS A 10 0.03 -8.03 7.25
CA CYS A 10 1.24 -7.55 7.89
C CYS A 10 2.08 -8.73 8.42
N LYS A 11 3.42 -8.59 8.39
CA LYS A 11 4.36 -9.56 8.97
C LYS A 11 5.25 -8.89 10.00
N THR A 12 5.24 -9.41 11.21
CA THR A 12 6.14 -8.99 12.29
C THR A 12 7.45 -9.77 12.24
N THR A 13 8.56 -9.05 12.41
CA THR A 13 9.92 -9.58 12.48
C THR A 13 10.65 -8.90 13.64
N MET A 14 11.86 -9.34 14.01
CA MET A 14 12.67 -8.64 15.01
C MET A 14 12.88 -7.15 14.68
N GLY A 15 12.89 -6.78 13.39
CA GLY A 15 13.02 -5.40 12.94
C GLY A 15 11.72 -4.58 12.92
N GLY A 16 10.61 -5.12 13.43
CA GLY A 16 9.28 -4.49 13.45
C GLY A 16 8.27 -5.15 12.50
N THR A 17 7.11 -4.52 12.38
CA THR A 17 5.98 -5.00 11.56
C THR A 17 5.97 -4.34 10.19
N TRP A 18 5.75 -5.14 9.15
CA TRP A 18 5.82 -4.71 7.76
C TRP A 18 4.52 -5.01 7.03
N VAL A 19 4.05 -4.06 6.21
CA VAL A 19 3.05 -4.32 5.18
C VAL A 19 3.72 -5.18 4.11
N MET A 20 3.14 -6.35 3.85
CA MET A 20 3.63 -7.25 2.81
C MET A 20 2.92 -6.96 1.50
N CYS A 21 3.65 -7.08 0.39
CA CYS A 21 3.06 -6.95 -0.93
C CYS A 21 1.91 -7.96 -1.11
N PRO A 22 0.67 -7.51 -1.40
CA PRO A 22 -0.47 -8.42 -1.56
C PRO A 22 -0.29 -9.36 -2.75
N VAL A 23 0.40 -8.90 -3.79
CA VAL A 23 0.60 -9.66 -5.04
C VAL A 23 1.65 -10.75 -4.88
N CYS A 24 2.90 -10.37 -4.58
CA CYS A 24 4.00 -11.34 -4.57
C CYS A 24 4.31 -11.93 -3.19
N ARG A 25 3.75 -11.39 -2.11
CA ARG A 25 3.93 -11.82 -0.70
C ARG A 25 5.38 -11.85 -0.18
N ARG A 26 6.34 -11.44 -1.01
CA ARG A 26 7.79 -11.43 -0.71
C ARG A 26 8.30 -10.03 -0.34
N GLY A 27 7.81 -9.00 -1.04
CA GLY A 27 8.25 -7.62 -0.82
C GLY A 27 7.72 -7.04 0.48
N LYS A 28 8.61 -6.47 1.29
CA LYS A 28 8.26 -5.58 2.41
C LYS A 28 8.06 -4.17 1.83
N LEU A 29 6.87 -3.59 2.01
CA LEU A 29 6.51 -2.31 1.39
C LEU A 29 6.73 -1.13 2.33
N LEU A 30 6.21 -1.22 3.54
CA LEU A 30 6.25 -0.16 4.54
C LEU A 30 6.39 -0.77 5.93
N LYS A 31 7.25 -0.19 6.78
CA LYS A 31 7.32 -0.53 8.20
C LYS A 31 6.25 0.26 8.95
N LEU A 32 5.42 -0.44 9.73
CA LEU A 32 4.39 0.18 10.56
C LEU A 32 4.95 0.55 11.94
N THR A 33 4.51 1.70 12.41
CA THR A 33 4.64 2.17 13.79
C THR A 33 3.26 2.56 14.30
N GLU A 34 3.12 2.76 15.61
CA GLU A 34 1.85 3.20 16.21
C GLU A 34 1.38 4.55 15.67
N ALA A 35 2.29 5.40 15.21
CA ALA A 35 2.01 6.71 14.64
C ALA A 35 1.68 6.68 13.13
N THR A 36 1.91 5.56 12.43
CA THR A 36 1.74 5.51 10.97
C THR A 36 0.26 5.69 10.59
N ARG A 37 -0.06 6.77 9.88
CA ARG A 37 -1.39 7.08 9.34
C ARG A 37 -1.23 7.61 7.92
N ALA A 38 -2.10 7.19 7.01
CA ALA A 38 -2.07 7.66 5.62
C ALA A 38 -3.40 7.40 4.93
N GLN A 39 -3.71 8.21 3.92
CA GLN A 39 -4.83 8.03 3.01
C GLN A 39 -4.33 8.16 1.57
N GLY A 40 -4.84 7.33 0.66
CA GLY A 40 -4.43 7.32 -0.75
C GLY A 40 -2.93 7.04 -0.97
N LEU A 41 -2.26 6.36 -0.04
CA LEU A 41 -0.81 6.15 -0.14
C LEU A 41 -0.49 5.06 -1.16
N VAL A 42 0.28 5.42 -2.20
CA VAL A 42 0.78 4.44 -3.16
C VAL A 42 1.99 3.71 -2.59
N LEU A 43 1.88 2.39 -2.45
CA LEU A 43 2.99 1.52 -2.10
C LEU A 43 3.47 0.76 -3.34
N PHE A 44 4.76 0.90 -3.66
CA PHE A 44 5.40 0.23 -4.79
C PHE A 44 6.22 -0.98 -4.35
N CYS A 45 5.96 -2.15 -4.94
CA CYS A 45 6.74 -3.35 -4.67
C CYS A 45 7.99 -3.43 -5.56
N ARG A 46 9.18 -3.34 -4.96
CA ARG A 46 10.44 -3.53 -5.72
C ARG A 46 10.63 -4.94 -6.28
N CYS A 47 9.97 -5.96 -5.72
CA CYS A 47 10.09 -7.35 -6.15
C CYS A 47 9.26 -7.68 -7.40
N CYS A 48 7.97 -7.31 -7.42
CA CYS A 48 7.07 -7.64 -8.53
C CYS A 48 6.57 -6.42 -9.32
N LYS A 49 7.05 -5.22 -8.99
CA LYS A 49 6.76 -3.96 -9.68
C LYS A 49 5.29 -3.52 -9.68
N HIS A 50 4.48 -4.12 -8.81
CA HIS A 50 3.07 -3.74 -8.66
C HIS A 50 2.91 -2.59 -7.66
N GLU A 51 1.96 -1.71 -7.93
CA GLU A 51 1.55 -0.60 -7.09
C GLU A 51 0.25 -0.95 -6.36
N THR A 52 0.08 -0.46 -5.15
CA THR A 52 -1.15 -0.64 -4.39
C THR A 52 -1.44 0.63 -3.61
N VAL A 53 -2.64 1.19 -3.80
CA VAL A 53 -3.11 2.33 -3.03
C VAL A 53 -3.68 1.81 -1.71
N VAL A 54 -3.23 2.39 -0.59
CA VAL A 54 -3.62 1.95 0.74
C VAL A 54 -4.13 3.08 1.62
N GLU A 55 -5.07 2.70 2.48
CA GLU A 55 -5.52 3.46 3.64
C GLU A 55 -4.88 2.86 4.90
N ILE A 56 -4.35 3.70 5.79
CA ILE A 56 -3.71 3.29 7.04
C ILE A 56 -4.31 4.08 8.20
N GLY A 57 -5.00 3.37 9.09
CA GLY A 57 -5.75 3.96 10.20
C GLY A 57 -5.55 3.21 11.53
N PRO A 58 -5.98 3.82 12.65
CA PRO A 58 -5.76 3.24 13.98
C PRO A 58 -6.46 1.88 14.12
N SER A 59 -5.81 0.94 14.80
CA SER A 59 -6.49 -0.14 15.52
C SER A 59 -6.63 0.31 16.97
N GLY A 60 -7.75 -0.01 17.64
CA GLY A 60 -8.07 0.48 18.98
C GLY A 60 -7.15 -0.06 20.09
N GLY A 61 -5.85 0.25 20.05
CA GLY A 61 -4.84 -0.17 21.02
C GLY A 61 -3.64 -0.94 20.45
N GLY A 62 -3.12 -0.55 19.27
CA GLY A 62 -1.92 -1.20 18.73
C GLY A 62 -1.49 -0.68 17.36
N LEU A 63 -0.80 -1.54 16.60
CA LEU A 63 -0.36 -1.21 15.23
C LEU A 63 -1.56 -0.88 14.34
N PRO A 64 -1.44 0.12 13.45
CA PRO A 64 -2.52 0.50 12.57
C PRO A 64 -2.92 -0.64 11.64
N ARG A 65 -4.19 -0.66 11.23
CA ARG A 65 -4.65 -1.55 10.17
C ARG A 65 -4.39 -0.92 8.81
N VAL A 66 -4.26 -1.78 7.80
CA VAL A 66 -3.93 -1.38 6.43
C VAL A 66 -4.93 -1.99 5.49
N TRP A 67 -5.47 -1.16 4.61
CA TRP A 67 -6.54 -1.52 3.70
C TRP A 67 -6.16 -1.17 2.28
N ALA A 68 -6.40 -2.07 1.34
CA ALA A 68 -6.32 -1.73 -0.07
C ALA A 68 -7.54 -0.88 -0.45
N ALA A 69 -7.30 0.26 -1.08
CA ALA A 69 -8.38 1.00 -1.72
C ALA A 69 -8.89 0.13 -2.89
N ALA A 70 -10.17 -0.25 -2.88
CA ALA A 70 -10.80 -0.91 -4.01
C ALA A 70 -10.74 0.06 -5.20
N GLY A 71 -9.90 -0.25 -6.19
CA GLY A 71 -9.41 0.73 -7.15
C GLY A 71 -10.48 1.28 -8.10
N GLU A 72 -10.23 2.50 -8.58
CA GLU A 72 -10.36 2.74 -10.01
C GLU A 72 -9.00 2.43 -10.65
N GLU A 73 -9.03 1.49 -11.58
CA GLU A 73 -7.98 1.17 -12.53
C GLU A 73 -7.52 2.45 -13.22
N THR A 74 -6.35 2.99 -12.84
CA THR A 74 -5.69 3.98 -13.69
C THR A 74 -4.93 3.22 -14.76
N ALA A 75 -5.67 2.98 -15.83
CA ALA A 75 -5.26 2.62 -17.16
C ALA A 75 -3.79 2.93 -17.48
N SER A 76 -3.13 1.93 -18.07
CA SER A 76 -2.15 2.07 -19.15
C SER A 76 -2.05 3.49 -19.71
N VAL A 77 -1.03 4.23 -19.30
CA VAL A 77 -0.57 5.42 -20.02
C VAL A 77 0.29 4.92 -21.19
N PRO A 78 -0.11 5.11 -22.47
CA PRO A 78 0.86 5.02 -23.55
C PRO A 78 1.89 6.13 -23.36
N GLN A 79 3.16 5.76 -23.41
CA GLN A 79 4.31 6.67 -23.32
C GLN A 79 4.30 7.65 -24.49
N SER A 80 3.58 8.76 -24.40
CA SER A 80 3.83 9.92 -25.25
C SER A 80 3.20 11.18 -24.65
N LEU A 81 3.90 11.80 -23.71
CA LEU A 81 4.00 13.26 -23.57
C LEU A 81 4.84 13.55 -22.32
N ALA A 82 6.16 13.40 -22.48
CA ALA A 82 7.12 14.05 -21.61
C ALA A 82 6.99 15.56 -21.84
N ARG A 83 6.14 16.21 -21.04
CA ARG A 83 6.22 17.65 -20.84
C ARG A 83 7.07 17.84 -19.59
N ALA A 84 8.32 18.23 -19.80
CA ALA A 84 9.22 18.63 -18.73
C ALA A 84 8.51 19.69 -17.87
N CYS A 85 8.47 19.45 -16.56
CA CYS A 85 8.11 20.50 -15.62
C CYS A 85 9.23 21.53 -15.63
N CYS A 86 8.94 22.72 -16.18
CA CYS A 86 9.74 23.92 -16.02
C CYS A 86 9.56 24.49 -14.62
#